data_AF-A0A956ST41-F1
#
_entry.id   AF-A0A956ST41-F1
#
_cell.length_a   1.000
_cell.length_b   1.000
_cell.length_c   1.000
_cell.angle_alpha   90.00
_cell.angle_beta   90.00
_cell.angle_gamma   90.00
#
_symmetry.space_group_name_H-M   'P 1'
#
loop_
_entity.id
_entity.type
_entity.pdbx_description
1 polymer ?
#
loop_
_entity_poly.entity_id
_entity_poly.type
_entity_poly.pdbx_seq_one_letter_code
_entity_poly.pdbx_strand_id
1 'polypeptide(L)'
;ALRATRDVSQTRYVFEAMGNFPIYDILNWGSRRLPLLRDPRFIEFHRRRPMPDLTTGAVLKMLETHAPETLGYEYARFVESWRLDNMIPSWSHLDLDDPVQFLIHRVVLVHDLIHFILGFPPVEKLGEQEVEAFLLAQTGAWNHVLFLAGYFLHALRSEPRNVVGQGILRRWREAYAYGKRAENLLLVDWEALMDRPIEDVRRELRVDERPTVRAPRPKAAPQATPRLAHVVLNVPDRAATVRFYTEVFGYRLAGCDDRLGVTFLTAGDDHHTIAVQECVSFGPRSGPKSLLANLRRGASLLRSRIRGERSAETGLPTALPPWAIVRASLRPGLNHMGFRVADEAELGAYVQRLRDTGVRVEWAVNHADMVKGIYFRDAGGNLCEIFCDGARVPEVLERIRAGEIPEGSDAVDIATYELDLDRIAGGALDAHP
;
A
#
# COMPACT_ATOMS: atom_id res chain seq x y z
N ALA A 1 16.01 -12.52 17.57
CA ALA A 1 16.75 -13.42 16.66
C ALA A 1 15.92 -13.83 15.44
N LEU A 2 15.12 -14.90 15.50
CA LEU A 2 14.39 -15.46 14.33
C LEU A 2 13.28 -14.59 13.73
N ARG A 3 12.82 -13.53 14.41
CA ARG A 3 11.84 -12.57 13.87
C ARG A 3 12.51 -11.54 12.94
N ALA A 4 13.74 -11.12 13.25
CA ALA A 4 14.50 -10.18 12.42
C ALA A 4 14.86 -10.76 11.03
N THR A 5 15.08 -12.07 10.96
CA THR A 5 15.33 -12.77 9.68
C THR A 5 14.06 -13.00 8.85
N ARG A 6 12.86 -12.70 9.40
CA ARG A 6 11.57 -12.85 8.69
C ARG A 6 11.11 -11.53 8.07
N ASP A 7 11.52 -10.39 8.62
CA ASP A 7 11.13 -9.07 8.13
C ASP A 7 12.21 -8.03 8.45
N VAL A 8 13.10 -7.78 7.48
CA VAL A 8 14.24 -6.85 7.63
C VAL A 8 13.84 -5.38 7.47
N SER A 9 12.71 -5.09 6.80
CA SER A 9 12.21 -3.71 6.63
C SER A 9 11.59 -3.12 7.89
N GLN A 10 11.45 -3.94 8.93
CA GLN A 10 11.10 -3.50 10.27
C GLN A 10 12.39 -3.34 11.06
N THR A 11 13.08 -2.22 10.85
CA THR A 11 14.40 -1.92 11.42
C THR A 11 14.46 -2.15 12.93
N ARG A 12 13.34 -1.92 13.63
CA ARG A 12 13.15 -2.26 15.06
C ARG A 12 13.52 -3.71 15.40
N TYR A 13 13.15 -4.70 14.59
CA TYR A 13 13.45 -6.11 14.89
C TYR A 13 14.91 -6.46 14.65
N VAL A 14 15.56 -5.84 13.67
CA VAL A 14 17.01 -5.97 13.45
C VAL A 14 17.76 -5.38 14.64
N PHE A 15 17.36 -4.20 15.12
CA PHE A 15 17.94 -3.56 16.29
C PHE A 15 17.65 -4.32 17.60
N GLU A 16 16.44 -4.83 17.80
CA GLU A 16 16.12 -5.72 18.92
C GLU A 16 16.93 -7.03 18.84
N ALA A 17 17.24 -7.53 17.63
CA ALA A 17 18.07 -8.72 17.46
C ALA A 17 19.56 -8.42 17.72
N MET A 18 20.06 -7.24 17.35
CA MET A 18 21.42 -6.79 17.66
C MET A 18 21.60 -6.46 19.16
N GLY A 19 20.56 -5.98 19.84
CA GLY A 19 20.55 -5.78 21.30
C GLY A 19 20.37 -7.08 22.11
N ASN A 20 20.10 -8.22 21.46
CA ASN A 20 20.00 -9.52 22.12
C ASN A 20 21.37 -10.22 22.16
N PHE A 21 21.87 -10.43 23.38
CA PHE A 21 23.20 -10.92 23.78
C PHE A 21 23.84 -12.02 22.90
N PRO A 22 23.14 -13.08 22.45
CA PRO A 22 23.79 -14.17 21.69
C PRO A 22 24.13 -13.81 20.24
N ILE A 23 23.37 -12.90 19.60
CA ILE A 23 23.65 -12.50 18.21
C ILE A 23 24.80 -11.50 18.21
N TYR A 24 24.78 -10.55 19.15
CA TYR A 24 25.84 -9.56 19.30
C TYR A 24 27.24 -10.18 19.35
N ASP A 25 27.43 -11.24 20.16
CA ASP A 25 28.72 -11.93 20.28
C ASP A 25 29.14 -12.67 19.00
N ILE A 26 28.21 -13.30 18.29
CA ILE A 26 28.47 -13.97 17.00
C ILE A 26 28.90 -12.94 15.95
N LEU A 27 28.20 -11.80 15.90
CA LEU A 27 28.51 -10.73 14.98
C LEU A 27 29.85 -10.08 15.33
N ASN A 28 30.14 -9.87 16.62
CA ASN A 28 31.39 -9.29 17.10
C ASN A 28 32.59 -10.24 16.84
N TRP A 29 32.45 -11.53 17.14
CA TRP A 29 33.49 -12.54 16.90
C TRP A 29 33.86 -12.69 15.42
N GLY A 30 32.86 -12.74 14.53
CA GLY A 30 33.08 -12.78 13.09
C GLY A 30 33.73 -11.49 12.57
N SER A 31 33.29 -10.35 13.12
CA SER A 31 33.74 -9.02 12.67
C SER A 31 35.19 -8.71 13.06
N ARG A 32 35.73 -9.27 14.14
CA ARG A 32 37.14 -9.09 14.53
C ARG A 32 38.15 -9.61 13.50
N ARG A 33 37.72 -10.44 12.55
CA ARG A 33 38.56 -10.98 11.47
C ARG A 33 38.41 -10.24 10.14
N LEU A 34 37.64 -9.14 10.09
CA LEU A 34 37.38 -8.43 8.84
C LEU A 34 38.67 -7.79 8.31
N PRO A 35 39.00 -7.98 7.02
CA PRO A 35 40.11 -7.28 6.39
C PRO A 35 40.01 -5.75 6.52
N LEU A 36 38.79 -5.21 6.52
CA LEU A 36 38.52 -3.78 6.66
C LEU A 36 39.12 -3.19 7.94
N LEU A 37 39.10 -3.93 9.06
CA LEU A 37 39.66 -3.43 10.33
C LEU A 37 41.17 -3.27 10.31
N ARG A 38 41.85 -3.84 9.31
CA ARG A 38 43.29 -3.73 9.08
C ARG A 38 43.63 -2.74 7.97
N ASP A 39 42.65 -2.19 7.27
CA ASP A 39 42.86 -1.16 6.25
C ASP A 39 43.35 0.13 6.93
N PRO A 40 44.52 0.69 6.54
CA PRO A 40 45.02 1.95 7.08
C PRO A 40 44.00 3.10 7.00
N ARG A 41 43.17 3.12 5.95
CA ARG A 41 42.10 4.12 5.79
C ARG A 41 41.04 4.00 6.87
N PHE A 42 40.63 2.78 7.21
CA PHE A 42 39.69 2.54 8.31
C PHE A 42 40.31 2.91 9.65
N ILE A 43 41.57 2.54 9.91
CA ILE A 43 42.25 2.87 11.16
C ILE A 43 42.29 4.39 11.38
N GLU A 44 42.62 5.15 10.34
CA GLU A 44 42.66 6.62 10.44
C GLU A 44 41.25 7.22 10.57
N PHE A 45 40.26 6.65 9.88
CA PHE A 45 38.87 7.07 10.00
C PHE A 45 38.31 6.80 11.41
N HIS A 46 38.60 5.62 11.97
CA HIS A 46 38.19 5.20 13.31
C HIS A 46 38.90 6.00 14.42
N ARG A 47 40.09 6.56 14.19
CA ARG A 47 40.68 7.51 15.15
C ARG A 47 39.88 8.79 15.29
N ARG A 48 39.36 9.30 14.18
CA ARG A 48 38.57 10.55 14.14
C ARG A 48 37.12 10.35 14.55
N ARG A 49 36.56 9.16 14.33
CA ARG A 49 35.16 8.78 14.64
C ARG A 49 34.14 9.83 14.17
N PRO A 50 34.16 10.23 12.88
CA PRO A 50 33.14 11.14 12.39
C PRO A 50 31.75 10.49 12.54
N MET A 51 30.83 11.19 13.21
CA MET A 51 29.48 10.74 13.52
C MET A 51 28.50 11.77 12.96
N PRO A 52 28.07 11.64 11.70
CA PRO A 52 27.17 12.60 11.09
C PRO A 52 25.81 12.55 11.80
N ASP A 53 25.32 13.69 12.28
CA ASP A 53 23.99 13.77 12.88
C ASP A 53 22.91 13.87 11.80
N LEU A 54 22.69 12.79 11.05
CA LEU A 54 21.68 12.72 9.98
C LEU A 54 20.34 12.19 10.45
N THR A 55 20.16 12.12 11.78
CA THR A 55 19.09 11.35 12.41
C THR A 55 18.10 12.17 13.21
N THR A 56 18.42 13.45 13.44
CA THR A 56 17.50 14.37 14.13
C THR A 56 16.69 15.20 13.14
N GLY A 57 15.40 15.39 13.44
CA GLY A 57 14.52 16.24 12.64
C GLY A 57 14.97 17.71 12.57
N ALA A 58 15.82 18.16 13.50
CA ALA A 58 16.43 19.49 13.47
C ALA A 58 17.51 19.60 12.38
N VAL A 59 18.39 18.59 12.25
CA VAL A 59 19.42 18.57 11.20
C VAL A 59 18.79 18.37 9.83
N LEU A 60 17.78 17.51 9.69
CA LEU A 60 17.06 17.35 8.42
C LEU A 60 16.43 18.68 7.94
N LYS A 61 15.82 19.46 8.84
CA LYS A 61 15.33 20.81 8.52
C LYS A 61 16.44 21.79 8.13
N MET A 62 17.63 21.65 8.72
CA MET A 62 18.79 22.45 8.32
C MET A 62 19.25 22.06 6.91
N LEU A 63 19.25 20.76 6.57
CA LEU A 63 19.60 20.28 5.24
C LEU A 63 18.61 20.78 4.16
N GLU A 64 17.34 20.99 4.48
CA GLU A 64 16.35 21.62 3.57
C GLU A 64 16.72 23.07 3.18
N THR A 65 17.60 23.73 3.94
CA THR A 65 18.07 25.09 3.60
C THR A 65 19.21 25.12 2.59
N HIS A 66 19.79 23.96 2.27
CA HIS A 66 20.86 23.85 1.26
C HIS A 66 20.29 24.11 -0.14
N ALA A 67 21.16 24.43 -1.09
CA ALA A 67 20.73 24.67 -2.46
C ALA A 67 20.09 23.40 -3.07
N PRO A 68 19.07 23.53 -3.96
CA PRO A 68 18.54 22.40 -4.72
C PRO A 68 19.66 21.62 -5.42
N GLU A 69 19.45 20.32 -5.64
CA GLU A 69 20.41 19.40 -6.28
C GLU A 69 21.68 19.10 -5.45
N THR A 70 21.82 19.66 -4.24
CA THR A 70 22.87 19.27 -3.30
C THR A 70 22.54 17.96 -2.58
N LEU A 71 23.57 17.26 -2.09
CA LEU A 71 23.41 16.02 -1.33
C LEU A 71 22.48 16.21 -0.13
N GLY A 72 22.67 17.27 0.65
CA GLY A 72 21.89 17.57 1.85
C GLY A 72 20.43 17.82 1.53
N TYR A 73 20.15 18.72 0.59
CA TYR A 73 18.78 19.05 0.19
C TYR A 73 18.01 17.82 -0.33
N GLU A 74 18.62 17.07 -1.25
CA GLU A 74 17.98 15.89 -1.85
C GLU A 74 17.81 14.73 -0.85
N TYR A 75 18.74 14.57 0.11
CA TYR A 75 18.60 13.57 1.16
C TYR A 75 17.48 13.91 2.15
N ALA A 76 17.34 15.18 2.56
CA ALA A 76 16.24 15.62 3.41
C ALA A 76 14.88 15.37 2.72
N ARG A 77 14.81 15.69 1.42
CA ARG A 77 13.63 15.43 0.58
C ARG A 77 13.31 13.93 0.48
N PHE A 78 14.33 13.08 0.35
CA PHE A 78 14.20 11.63 0.36
C PHE A 78 13.61 11.14 1.70
N VAL A 79 14.20 11.51 2.83
CA VAL A 79 13.74 11.12 4.17
C VAL A 79 12.27 11.51 4.39
N GLU A 80 11.90 12.75 4.06
CA GLU A 80 10.51 13.21 4.18
C GLU A 80 9.57 12.42 3.25
N SER A 81 9.97 12.20 1.99
CA SER A 81 9.14 11.51 1.00
C SER A 81 8.86 10.05 1.35
N TRP A 82 9.82 9.39 1.99
CA TRP A 82 9.66 8.00 2.45
C TRP A 82 9.11 7.89 3.88
N ARG A 83 9.01 9.02 4.59
CA ARG A 83 8.64 9.10 6.01
C ARG A 83 9.50 8.17 6.85
N LEU A 84 10.81 8.26 6.66
CA LEU A 84 11.75 7.48 7.44
C LEU A 84 11.80 8.09 8.84
N ASP A 85 11.68 7.25 9.85
CA ASP A 85 11.74 7.69 11.25
C ASP A 85 13.17 8.13 11.62
N ASN A 86 14.19 7.73 10.83
CA ASN A 86 15.63 7.90 11.06
C ASN A 86 16.06 7.64 12.52
N MET A 87 15.25 6.89 13.29
CA MET A 87 15.42 6.73 14.72
C MET A 87 16.52 5.72 15.00
N ILE A 88 17.61 6.18 15.59
CA ILE A 88 18.60 5.31 16.20
C ILE A 88 18.14 5.01 17.63
N PRO A 89 18.09 3.72 18.05
CA PRO A 89 17.92 3.39 19.46
C PRO A 89 18.96 4.11 20.33
N SER A 90 18.70 4.33 21.62
CA SER A 90 19.72 4.91 22.52
C SER A 90 20.83 3.88 22.81
N TRP A 91 21.89 3.85 22.00
CA TRP A 91 23.07 2.99 22.18
C TRP A 91 24.16 3.64 23.03
N SER A 92 23.78 4.35 24.10
CA SER A 92 24.72 4.97 25.04
C SER A 92 25.69 3.99 25.73
N HIS A 93 25.48 2.69 25.54
CA HIS A 93 26.29 1.60 26.09
C HIS A 93 27.37 1.07 25.13
N LEU A 94 27.41 1.51 23.87
CA LEU A 94 28.45 1.07 22.93
C LEU A 94 29.79 1.73 23.26
N ASP A 95 30.84 0.92 23.25
CA ASP A 95 32.22 1.37 23.33
C ASP A 95 32.73 1.69 21.93
N LEU A 96 32.71 2.97 21.56
CA LEU A 96 33.17 3.45 20.25
C LEU A 96 34.69 3.44 20.09
N ASP A 97 35.47 3.18 21.16
CA ASP A 97 36.89 2.86 21.04
C ASP A 97 37.11 1.45 20.48
N ASP A 98 36.13 0.54 20.59
CA ASP A 98 36.17 -0.74 19.90
C ASP A 98 35.83 -0.55 18.41
N PRO A 99 36.73 -0.94 17.48
CA PRO A 99 36.54 -0.68 16.06
C PRO A 99 35.37 -1.45 15.44
N VAL A 100 34.99 -2.60 16.01
CA VAL A 100 33.81 -3.37 15.56
C VAL A 100 32.54 -2.65 15.98
N GLN A 101 32.46 -2.20 17.23
CA GLN A 101 31.31 -1.46 17.73
C GLN A 101 31.12 -0.13 17.01
N PHE A 102 32.21 0.59 16.75
CA PHE A 102 32.17 1.79 15.90
C PHE A 102 31.63 1.47 14.50
N LEU A 103 32.11 0.41 13.85
CA LEU A 103 31.66 0.05 12.50
C LEU A 103 30.16 -0.33 12.48
N ILE A 104 29.69 -1.07 13.48
CA ILE A 104 28.26 -1.40 13.62
C ILE A 104 27.44 -0.12 13.77
N HIS A 105 27.85 0.77 14.68
CA HIS A 105 27.18 2.05 14.89
C HIS A 105 27.17 2.92 13.61
N ARG A 106 28.29 2.91 12.88
CA ARG A 106 28.44 3.65 11.62
C ARG A 106 27.44 3.17 10.58
N VAL A 107 27.29 1.86 10.37
CA VAL A 107 26.33 1.29 9.42
C VAL A 107 24.93 1.81 9.71
N VAL A 108 24.51 1.81 10.97
CA VAL A 108 23.18 2.30 11.37
C VAL A 108 22.99 3.78 11.05
N LEU A 109 23.98 4.62 11.37
CA LEU A 109 23.91 6.07 11.14
C LEU A 109 23.73 6.46 9.66
N VAL A 110 24.28 5.67 8.74
CA VAL A 110 24.26 5.99 7.30
C VAL A 110 23.41 5.03 6.49
N HIS A 111 22.67 4.12 7.13
CA HIS A 111 21.87 3.10 6.43
C HIS A 111 20.90 3.73 5.43
N ASP A 112 20.11 4.69 5.88
CA ASP A 112 19.14 5.40 5.03
C ASP A 112 19.83 6.27 3.97
N LEU A 113 21.01 6.81 4.28
CA LEU A 113 21.83 7.54 3.31
C LEU A 113 22.41 6.60 2.23
N ILE A 114 22.75 5.36 2.58
CA ILE A 114 23.18 4.33 1.64
C ILE A 114 22.03 3.96 0.70
N HIS A 115 20.82 3.78 1.22
CA HIS A 115 19.62 3.60 0.39
C HIS A 115 19.48 4.75 -0.61
N PHE A 116 19.56 5.98 -0.13
CA PHE A 116 19.42 7.18 -0.95
C PHE A 116 20.49 7.31 -2.04
N ILE A 117 21.77 7.18 -1.68
CA ILE A 117 22.87 7.43 -2.62
C ILE A 117 22.91 6.36 -3.72
N LEU A 118 22.60 5.11 -3.36
CA LEU A 118 22.55 3.97 -4.29
C LEU A 118 21.25 3.91 -5.09
N GLY A 119 20.19 4.56 -4.62
CA GLY A 119 18.85 4.49 -5.22
C GLY A 119 18.10 3.19 -4.89
N PHE A 120 18.45 2.52 -3.80
CA PHE A 120 17.72 1.34 -3.33
C PHE A 120 16.55 1.76 -2.41
N PRO A 121 15.33 1.19 -2.58
CA PRO A 121 14.17 1.59 -1.80
C PRO A 121 14.31 1.19 -0.31
N PRO A 122 14.12 2.12 0.66
CA PRO A 122 14.45 1.93 2.09
C PRO A 122 13.40 1.18 2.93
N VAL A 123 12.20 0.94 2.41
CA VAL A 123 11.11 0.28 3.17
C VAL A 123 10.64 -1.03 2.54
N GLU A 124 11.28 -1.42 1.45
CA GLU A 124 10.97 -2.63 0.71
C GLU A 124 11.91 -3.75 1.10
N LYS A 125 11.36 -4.95 1.29
CA LYS A 125 12.16 -6.14 1.61
C LYS A 125 13.29 -6.35 0.61
N LEU A 126 13.07 -6.08 -0.67
CA LEU A 126 14.09 -6.31 -1.70
C LEU A 126 15.18 -5.24 -1.70
N GLY A 127 14.83 -3.96 -1.48
CA GLY A 127 15.81 -2.87 -1.37
C GLY A 127 16.72 -3.02 -0.16
N GLU A 128 16.17 -3.46 0.97
CA GLU A 128 16.95 -3.83 2.17
C GLU A 128 17.96 -4.93 1.86
N GLN A 129 17.55 -5.97 1.12
CA GLN A 129 18.44 -7.07 0.75
C GLN A 129 19.52 -6.65 -0.26
N GLU A 130 19.26 -5.65 -1.10
CA GLU A 130 20.26 -5.07 -1.99
C GLU A 130 21.31 -4.27 -1.20
N VAL A 131 20.89 -3.49 -0.21
CA VAL A 131 21.82 -2.81 0.72
C VAL A 131 22.64 -3.84 1.51
N GLU A 132 22.03 -4.90 2.01
CA GLU A 132 22.75 -6.00 2.69
C GLU A 132 23.80 -6.66 1.79
N ALA A 133 23.46 -6.96 0.53
CA ALA A 133 24.40 -7.53 -0.43
C ALA A 133 25.54 -6.56 -0.80
N PHE A 134 25.24 -5.26 -0.91
CA PHE A 134 26.22 -4.21 -1.13
C PHE A 134 27.17 -4.06 0.07
N LEU A 135 26.64 -4.00 1.29
CA LEU A 135 27.42 -3.90 2.53
C LEU A 135 28.26 -5.16 2.79
N LEU A 136 27.77 -6.34 2.42
CA LEU A 136 28.57 -7.55 2.42
C LEU A 136 29.83 -7.42 1.54
N ALA A 137 29.72 -6.76 0.38
CA ALA A 137 30.87 -6.52 -0.48
C ALA A 137 31.87 -5.52 0.13
N GLN A 138 31.38 -4.50 0.83
CA GLN A 138 32.20 -3.45 1.43
C GLN A 138 32.89 -3.88 2.73
N THR A 139 32.22 -4.68 3.56
CA THR A 139 32.72 -5.07 4.89
C THR A 139 33.29 -6.48 4.91
N GLY A 140 32.69 -7.41 4.16
CA GLY A 140 32.91 -8.85 4.30
C GLY A 140 32.28 -9.45 5.57
N ALA A 141 31.40 -8.72 6.25
CA ALA A 141 30.88 -9.11 7.55
C ALA A 141 29.79 -10.19 7.47
N TRP A 142 29.88 -11.17 8.36
CA TRP A 142 29.06 -12.38 8.32
C TRP A 142 27.59 -12.16 8.69
N ASN A 143 27.27 -11.07 9.40
CA ASN A 143 25.88 -10.65 9.65
C ASN A 143 25.09 -10.52 8.35
N HIS A 144 25.67 -9.90 7.33
CA HIS A 144 24.99 -9.69 6.05
C HIS A 144 24.66 -11.04 5.37
N VAL A 145 25.57 -12.02 5.47
CA VAL A 145 25.32 -13.39 4.97
C VAL A 145 24.14 -14.03 5.70
N LEU A 146 24.07 -13.87 7.04
CA LEU A 146 22.98 -14.42 7.85
C LEU A 146 21.63 -13.77 7.52
N PHE A 147 21.61 -12.44 7.30
CA PHE A 147 20.38 -11.73 6.90
C PHE A 147 19.90 -12.14 5.52
N LEU A 148 20.81 -12.21 4.53
CA LEU A 148 20.52 -12.70 3.19
C LEU A 148 20.00 -14.15 3.22
N ALA A 149 20.70 -15.06 3.88
CA ALA A 149 20.30 -16.47 3.95
C ALA A 149 18.95 -16.64 4.69
N GLY A 150 18.74 -15.91 5.78
CA GLY A 150 17.50 -15.94 6.56
C GLY A 150 16.30 -15.49 5.74
N TYR A 151 16.45 -14.36 5.03
CA TYR A 151 15.41 -13.87 4.13
C TYR A 151 15.16 -14.83 2.96
N PHE A 152 16.21 -15.37 2.33
CA PHE A 152 16.05 -16.32 1.22
C PHE A 152 15.25 -17.56 1.62
N LEU A 153 15.56 -18.15 2.78
CA LEU A 153 14.82 -19.28 3.33
C LEU A 153 13.37 -18.93 3.67
N HIS A 154 13.13 -17.72 4.17
CA HIS A 154 11.78 -17.21 4.40
C HIS A 154 11.01 -17.08 3.07
N ALA A 155 11.57 -16.38 2.09
CA ALA A 155 10.96 -16.12 0.80
C ALA A 155 10.67 -17.40 0.01
N LEU A 156 11.55 -18.41 0.08
CA LEU A 156 11.30 -19.73 -0.49
C LEU A 156 10.07 -20.42 0.11
N ARG A 157 9.74 -20.13 1.36
CA ARG A 157 8.64 -20.77 2.08
C ARG A 157 7.32 -19.98 1.97
N SER A 158 7.38 -18.66 1.99
CA SER A 158 6.20 -17.78 1.98
C SER A 158 5.81 -17.34 0.57
N GLU A 159 6.77 -17.07 -0.30
CA GLU A 159 6.56 -16.41 -1.59
C GLU A 159 7.45 -17.01 -2.71
N PRO A 160 7.43 -18.34 -2.94
CA PRO A 160 8.40 -19.02 -3.82
C PRO A 160 8.36 -18.53 -5.28
N ARG A 161 7.20 -18.05 -5.76
CA ARG A 161 7.07 -17.47 -7.10
C ARG A 161 7.79 -16.12 -7.23
N ASN A 162 7.90 -15.35 -6.14
CA ASN A 162 8.61 -14.08 -6.14
C ASN A 162 10.13 -14.28 -6.17
N VAL A 163 10.64 -15.34 -5.54
CA VAL A 163 12.08 -15.67 -5.55
C VAL A 163 12.61 -15.89 -6.96
N VAL A 164 11.87 -16.66 -7.77
CA VAL A 164 12.23 -16.95 -9.16
C VAL A 164 11.84 -15.79 -10.09
N GLY A 165 10.64 -15.22 -9.92
CA GLY A 165 10.10 -14.17 -10.79
C GLY A 165 10.79 -12.80 -10.64
N GLN A 166 11.25 -12.44 -9.44
CA GLN A 166 11.94 -11.16 -9.19
C GLN A 166 13.47 -11.24 -9.38
N GLY A 167 14.01 -12.45 -9.64
CA GLY A 167 15.43 -12.64 -9.89
C GLY A 167 16.31 -12.24 -8.70
N ILE A 168 15.91 -12.59 -7.47
CA ILE A 168 16.57 -12.17 -6.22
C ILE A 168 18.08 -12.42 -6.24
N LEU A 169 18.51 -13.63 -6.65
CA LEU A 169 19.94 -13.98 -6.73
C LEU A 169 20.71 -13.12 -7.73
N ARG A 170 20.08 -12.75 -8.86
CA ARG A 170 20.69 -11.86 -9.85
C ARG A 170 20.88 -10.47 -9.25
N ARG A 171 19.86 -9.93 -8.59
CA ARG A 171 19.91 -8.60 -7.95
C ARG A 171 20.96 -8.53 -6.84
N TRP A 172 21.06 -9.57 -6.02
CA TRP A 172 22.11 -9.65 -4.99
C TRP A 172 23.50 -9.69 -5.58
N ARG A 173 23.69 -10.46 -6.66
CA ARG A 173 24.97 -10.50 -7.38
C ARG A 173 25.33 -9.13 -7.97
N GLU A 174 24.34 -8.42 -8.52
CA GLU A 174 24.52 -7.06 -9.07
C GLU A 174 24.86 -6.06 -7.97
N ALA A 175 24.13 -6.05 -6.85
CA ALA A 175 24.40 -5.20 -5.69
C ALA A 175 25.76 -5.50 -5.04
N TYR A 176 26.13 -6.77 -4.92
CA TYR A 176 27.44 -7.18 -4.43
C TYR A 176 28.57 -6.72 -5.38
N ALA A 177 28.40 -6.93 -6.69
CA ALA A 177 29.37 -6.45 -7.69
C ALA A 177 29.47 -4.91 -7.70
N TYR A 178 28.36 -4.22 -7.42
CA TYR A 178 28.34 -2.77 -7.29
C TYR A 178 29.14 -2.32 -6.06
N GLY A 179 28.92 -2.94 -4.90
CA GLY A 179 29.68 -2.65 -3.68
C GLY A 179 31.17 -2.93 -3.79
N LYS A 180 31.60 -3.85 -4.68
CA LYS A 180 33.02 -4.07 -5.00
C LYS A 180 33.66 -2.96 -5.83
N ARG A 181 32.87 -2.24 -6.65
CA ARG A 181 33.36 -1.19 -7.57
C ARG A 181 33.33 0.20 -6.93
N ALA A 182 32.34 0.45 -6.09
CA ALA A 182 32.15 1.72 -5.39
C ALA A 182 33.27 2.00 -4.38
N GLU A 183 33.46 3.28 -4.04
CA GLU A 183 34.22 3.64 -2.83
C GLU A 183 33.53 3.10 -1.58
N ASN A 184 34.29 2.87 -0.51
CA ASN A 184 33.73 2.34 0.73
C ASN A 184 32.90 3.45 1.42
N LEU A 185 31.57 3.31 1.38
CA LEU A 185 30.60 4.31 1.82
C LEU A 185 30.60 4.49 3.35
N LEU A 186 31.15 3.52 4.10
CA LEU A 186 31.31 3.61 5.54
C LEU A 186 32.50 4.47 5.96
N LEU A 187 33.45 4.71 5.03
CA LEU A 187 34.64 5.54 5.24
C LEU A 187 34.51 6.96 4.65
N VAL A 188 33.29 7.36 4.30
CA VAL A 188 32.99 8.69 3.76
C VAL A 188 32.66 9.66 4.89
N ASP A 189 33.21 10.86 4.79
CA ASP A 189 32.90 11.99 5.67
C ASP A 189 31.69 12.75 5.11
N TRP A 190 30.49 12.22 5.39
CA TRP A 190 29.26 12.68 4.75
C TRP A 190 28.91 14.14 5.05
N GLU A 191 29.21 14.64 6.26
CA GLU A 191 28.92 16.03 6.65
C GLU A 191 29.64 17.02 5.73
N ALA A 192 30.88 16.70 5.35
CA ALA A 192 31.68 17.53 4.45
C ALA A 192 31.16 17.55 2.99
N LEU A 193 30.20 16.68 2.64
CA LEU A 193 29.67 16.55 1.29
C LEU A 193 28.26 17.14 1.13
N MET A 194 27.61 17.59 2.21
CA MET A 194 26.20 17.99 2.20
C MET A 194 25.91 19.15 1.24
N ASP A 195 26.82 20.11 1.11
CA ASP A 195 26.69 21.28 0.21
C ASP A 195 27.06 20.99 -1.24
N ARG A 196 27.55 19.79 -1.56
CA ARG A 196 28.01 19.47 -2.91
C ARG A 196 26.87 18.95 -3.79
N PRO A 197 26.88 19.23 -5.11
CA PRO A 197 25.93 18.64 -6.05
C PRO A 197 25.93 17.12 -5.96
N ILE A 198 24.75 16.51 -5.86
CA ILE A 198 24.61 15.07 -5.62
C ILE A 198 25.25 14.23 -6.72
N GLU A 199 25.14 14.64 -7.98
CA GLU A 199 25.70 13.88 -9.10
C GLU A 199 27.24 13.96 -9.14
N ASP A 200 27.85 15.01 -8.58
CA ASP A 200 29.30 15.06 -8.39
C ASP A 200 29.74 14.09 -7.31
N VAL A 201 29.01 14.05 -6.19
CA VAL A 201 29.25 13.11 -5.09
C VAL A 201 29.10 11.67 -5.59
N ARG A 202 28.06 11.36 -6.37
CA ARG A 202 27.87 10.02 -6.93
C ARG A 202 29.03 9.60 -7.84
N ARG A 203 29.48 10.48 -8.73
CA ARG A 203 30.63 10.19 -9.60
C ARG A 203 31.92 9.96 -8.83
N GLU A 204 32.18 10.78 -7.80
CA GLU A 204 33.35 10.64 -6.95
C GLU A 204 33.36 9.30 -6.21
N LEU A 205 32.21 8.90 -5.67
CA LEU A 205 32.04 7.63 -4.95
C LEU A 205 31.84 6.42 -5.87
N ARG A 206 31.80 6.64 -7.20
CA ARG A 206 31.53 5.63 -8.23
C ARG A 206 30.20 4.91 -8.02
N VAL A 207 29.17 5.70 -7.71
CA VAL A 207 27.79 5.26 -7.51
C VAL A 207 26.77 5.99 -8.40
N ASP A 208 27.23 6.45 -9.56
CA ASP A 208 26.43 7.13 -10.59
C ASP A 208 25.56 6.17 -11.41
N GLU A 209 25.95 4.89 -11.51
CA GLU A 209 25.14 3.85 -12.12
C GLU A 209 23.99 3.42 -11.19
N ARG A 210 22.81 4.05 -11.34
CA ARG A 210 21.62 3.61 -10.60
C ARG A 210 21.10 2.27 -11.17
N PRO A 211 20.72 1.31 -10.32
CA PRO A 211 20.11 0.06 -10.77
C PRO A 211 18.90 0.35 -11.69
N THR A 212 18.75 -0.37 -12.79
CA THR A 212 17.66 -0.22 -13.77
C THR A 212 16.27 -0.62 -13.25
N VAL A 213 16.14 -0.89 -11.95
CA VAL A 213 14.88 -1.21 -11.32
C VAL A 213 14.11 0.10 -11.17
N ARG A 214 12.95 0.19 -11.83
CA ARG A 214 12.00 1.30 -11.64
C ARG A 214 11.66 1.37 -10.15
N ALA A 215 12.26 2.32 -9.45
CA ALA A 215 11.99 2.56 -8.04
C ALA A 215 10.47 2.78 -7.88
N PRO A 216 9.80 2.06 -6.97
CA PRO A 216 8.48 2.43 -6.55
C PRO A 216 8.51 3.85 -6.03
N ARG A 217 7.43 4.61 -6.31
CA ARG A 217 7.36 6.02 -5.94
C ARG A 217 7.44 6.15 -4.40
N PRO A 218 8.06 7.22 -3.87
CA PRO A 218 8.00 7.51 -2.44
C PRO A 218 6.56 7.42 -1.93
N LYS A 219 6.39 7.04 -0.64
CA LYS A 219 5.08 7.01 0.01
C LYS A 219 4.34 8.29 -0.38
N ALA A 220 3.22 8.14 -1.12
CA ALA A 220 2.44 9.29 -1.53
C ALA A 220 2.17 10.20 -0.32
N ALA A 221 2.13 11.52 -0.56
CA ALA A 221 1.64 12.50 0.41
C ALA A 221 0.37 11.96 1.10
N PRO A 222 0.10 12.30 2.38
CA PRO A 222 -1.01 11.71 3.12
C PRO A 222 -2.28 11.86 2.30
N GLN A 223 -2.69 10.73 1.75
CA GLN A 223 -3.90 10.62 0.97
C GLN A 223 -5.05 10.91 1.91
N ALA A 224 -6.03 11.70 1.47
CA ALA A 224 -7.11 12.13 2.35
C ALA A 224 -7.79 10.88 2.90
N THR A 225 -8.15 10.91 4.18
CA THR A 225 -8.82 9.76 4.79
C THR A 225 -10.17 9.57 4.10
N PRO A 226 -10.47 8.39 3.52
CA PRO A 226 -11.72 8.13 2.85
C PRO A 226 -12.87 8.39 3.81
N ARG A 227 -13.86 9.17 3.37
CA ARG A 227 -15.02 9.52 4.19
C ARG A 227 -16.06 8.42 4.08
N LEU A 228 -16.61 7.97 5.21
CA LEU A 228 -17.81 7.11 5.18
C LEU A 228 -18.94 7.85 4.45
N ALA A 229 -19.43 7.25 3.36
CA ALA A 229 -20.42 7.88 2.48
C ALA A 229 -21.75 7.12 2.50
N HIS A 230 -21.72 5.79 2.36
CA HIS A 230 -22.95 4.99 2.34
C HIS A 230 -22.84 3.69 3.15
N VAL A 231 -24.02 3.17 3.51
CA VAL A 231 -24.19 1.86 4.14
C VAL A 231 -25.22 1.04 3.36
N VAL A 232 -24.89 -0.21 3.07
CA VAL A 232 -25.81 -1.13 2.39
C VAL A 232 -26.33 -2.15 3.38
N LEU A 233 -27.65 -2.30 3.43
CA LEU A 233 -28.35 -3.20 4.33
C LEU A 233 -29.10 -4.26 3.53
N ASN A 234 -28.91 -5.51 3.93
CA ASN A 234 -29.73 -6.61 3.49
C ASN A 234 -30.96 -6.74 4.37
N VAL A 235 -32.15 -6.74 3.76
CA VAL A 235 -33.41 -6.82 4.49
C VAL A 235 -34.37 -7.84 3.89
N PRO A 236 -35.18 -8.50 4.73
CA PRO A 236 -36.18 -9.46 4.26
C PRO A 236 -37.41 -8.81 3.59
N ASP A 237 -37.70 -7.56 3.96
CA ASP A 237 -38.83 -6.79 3.42
C ASP A 237 -38.32 -5.38 3.07
N ARG A 238 -37.98 -5.22 1.78
CA ARG A 238 -37.47 -3.95 1.24
C ARG A 238 -38.51 -2.84 1.39
N ALA A 239 -39.78 -3.12 1.07
CA ALA A 239 -40.83 -2.12 1.10
C ALA A 239 -41.10 -1.59 2.51
N ALA A 240 -41.16 -2.46 3.51
CA ALA A 240 -41.32 -2.05 4.91
C ALA A 240 -40.10 -1.26 5.41
N THR A 241 -38.90 -1.67 5.04
CA THR A 241 -37.66 -0.98 5.43
C THR A 241 -37.55 0.41 4.80
N VAL A 242 -37.88 0.52 3.50
CA VAL A 242 -37.90 1.81 2.79
C VAL A 242 -38.89 2.75 3.46
N ARG A 243 -40.13 2.32 3.72
CA ARG A 243 -41.12 3.14 4.45
C ARG A 243 -40.61 3.61 5.80
N PHE A 244 -39.96 2.73 6.56
CA PHE A 244 -39.38 3.11 7.86
C PHE A 244 -38.35 4.25 7.70
N TYR A 245 -37.38 4.12 6.80
CA TYR A 245 -36.37 5.16 6.61
C TYR A 245 -36.93 6.45 6.03
N THR A 246 -37.95 6.39 5.16
CA THR A 246 -38.57 7.60 4.59
C THR A 246 -39.51 8.29 5.57
N GLU A 247 -40.39 7.55 6.25
CA GLU A 247 -41.46 8.12 7.08
C GLU A 247 -40.99 8.43 8.51
N VAL A 248 -40.10 7.60 9.08
CA VAL A 248 -39.63 7.77 10.47
C VAL A 248 -38.35 8.59 10.51
N PHE A 249 -37.40 8.31 9.61
CA PHE A 249 -36.08 8.95 9.62
C PHE A 249 -35.98 10.13 8.64
N GLY A 250 -36.96 10.29 7.74
CA GLY A 250 -37.00 11.42 6.79
C GLY A 250 -36.06 11.31 5.60
N TYR A 251 -35.53 10.12 5.30
CA TYR A 251 -34.72 9.91 4.09
C TYR A 251 -35.58 10.09 2.83
N ARG A 252 -34.95 10.53 1.74
CA ARG A 252 -35.60 10.67 0.43
C ARG A 252 -35.19 9.56 -0.51
N LEU A 253 -36.09 9.17 -1.41
CA LEU A 253 -35.79 8.21 -2.48
C LEU A 253 -34.81 8.83 -3.48
N ALA A 254 -33.70 8.12 -3.73
CA ALA A 254 -32.71 8.49 -4.74
C ALA A 254 -32.78 7.62 -6.00
N GLY A 255 -33.30 6.40 -5.87
CA GLY A 255 -33.51 5.49 -6.99
C GLY A 255 -33.83 4.07 -6.53
N CYS A 256 -34.18 3.19 -7.46
CA CYS A 256 -34.36 1.77 -7.21
C CYS A 256 -34.00 0.95 -8.45
N ASP A 257 -33.57 -0.29 -8.23
CA ASP A 257 -33.50 -1.29 -9.29
C ASP A 257 -34.29 -2.51 -8.82
N ASP A 258 -35.45 -2.72 -9.44
CA ASP A 258 -36.35 -3.83 -9.11
C ASP A 258 -35.85 -5.19 -9.62
N ARG A 259 -34.99 -5.20 -10.65
CA ARG A 259 -34.36 -6.42 -11.16
C ARG A 259 -33.35 -6.94 -10.13
N LEU A 260 -32.54 -6.05 -9.58
CA LEU A 260 -31.58 -6.34 -8.52
C LEU A 260 -32.19 -6.36 -7.12
N GLY A 261 -33.38 -5.79 -6.95
CA GLY A 261 -34.08 -5.74 -5.66
C GLY A 261 -33.44 -4.75 -4.67
N VAL A 262 -32.91 -3.64 -5.16
CA VAL A 262 -32.26 -2.60 -4.35
C VAL A 262 -33.02 -1.28 -4.41
N THR A 263 -33.00 -0.51 -3.34
CA THR A 263 -33.54 0.85 -3.27
C THR A 263 -32.53 1.77 -2.58
N PHE A 264 -32.23 2.90 -3.19
CA PHE A 264 -31.29 3.91 -2.70
C PHE A 264 -32.05 5.05 -2.03
N LEU A 265 -31.57 5.41 -0.84
CA LEU A 265 -32.13 6.44 0.02
C LEU A 265 -31.03 7.45 0.36
N THR A 266 -31.35 8.73 0.33
CA THR A 266 -30.41 9.84 0.57
C THR A 266 -30.88 10.76 1.69
N ALA A 267 -29.93 11.25 2.49
CA ALA A 267 -30.15 12.36 3.42
C ALA A 267 -30.14 13.73 2.70
N GLY A 268 -29.71 13.78 1.44
CA GLY A 268 -29.68 14.97 0.58
C GLY A 268 -28.29 15.46 0.18
N ASP A 269 -27.26 15.06 0.91
CA ASP A 269 -25.88 15.51 0.68
C ASP A 269 -25.13 14.61 -0.32
N ASP A 270 -25.73 13.48 -0.71
CA ASP A 270 -25.11 12.42 -1.49
C ASP A 270 -26.11 11.77 -2.46
N HIS A 271 -25.61 11.11 -3.51
CA HIS A 271 -26.43 10.34 -4.44
C HIS A 271 -27.13 9.16 -3.74
N HIS A 272 -26.54 8.63 -2.65
CA HIS A 272 -27.26 7.85 -1.64
C HIS A 272 -26.47 7.78 -0.33
N THR A 273 -27.17 7.55 0.78
CA THR A 273 -26.61 7.35 2.12
C THR A 273 -26.90 5.93 2.62
N ILE A 274 -28.07 5.39 2.27
CA ILE A 274 -28.47 4.02 2.63
C ILE A 274 -28.94 3.33 1.35
N ALA A 275 -28.41 2.14 1.06
CA ALA A 275 -29.00 1.25 0.08
C ALA A 275 -29.65 0.06 0.79
N VAL A 276 -30.90 -0.23 0.42
CA VAL A 276 -31.70 -1.32 0.97
C VAL A 276 -31.78 -2.42 -0.06
N GLN A 277 -31.02 -3.47 0.15
CA GLN A 277 -30.96 -4.67 -0.69
C GLN A 277 -31.90 -5.74 -0.13
N GLU A 278 -32.82 -6.25 -0.94
CA GLU A 278 -33.67 -7.35 -0.52
C GLU A 278 -32.89 -8.67 -0.46
N CYS A 279 -32.99 -9.41 0.65
CA CYS A 279 -32.29 -10.68 0.89
C CYS A 279 -33.24 -11.82 1.27
N VAL A 280 -32.76 -13.06 1.11
CA VAL A 280 -33.49 -14.25 1.55
C VAL A 280 -33.44 -14.34 3.08
N SER A 281 -34.61 -14.35 3.73
CA SER A 281 -34.73 -14.66 5.14
C SER A 281 -35.67 -15.85 5.32
N PHE A 282 -35.32 -16.72 6.26
CA PHE A 282 -36.13 -17.86 6.69
C PHE A 282 -36.78 -17.60 8.08
N GLY A 283 -36.93 -16.33 8.46
CA GLY A 283 -37.49 -15.94 9.75
C GLY A 283 -39.03 -16.02 9.81
N PRO A 284 -39.63 -15.94 11.01
CA PRO A 284 -41.09 -16.01 11.20
C PRO A 284 -41.89 -14.85 10.55
N ARG A 285 -41.21 -13.81 10.03
CA ARG A 285 -41.81 -12.66 9.33
C ARG A 285 -41.80 -12.74 7.80
N SER A 286 -41.14 -13.74 7.20
CA SER A 286 -41.11 -13.93 5.74
C SER A 286 -42.32 -14.73 5.28
N GLY A 287 -43.32 -14.06 4.70
CA GLY A 287 -44.48 -14.73 4.10
C GLY A 287 -44.11 -15.54 2.84
N PRO A 288 -44.94 -16.52 2.44
CA PRO A 288 -44.69 -17.41 1.29
C PRO A 288 -44.53 -16.68 -0.07
N LYS A 289 -44.97 -15.42 -0.17
CA LYS A 289 -44.76 -14.56 -1.34
C LYS A 289 -43.28 -14.20 -1.57
N SER A 290 -42.46 -14.17 -0.52
CA SER A 290 -41.01 -13.86 -0.64
C SER A 290 -40.22 -15.00 -1.30
N LEU A 291 -40.59 -16.27 -1.06
CA LEU A 291 -39.86 -17.43 -1.59
C LEU A 291 -39.98 -17.55 -3.12
N LEU A 292 -41.20 -17.40 -3.66
CA LEU A 292 -41.46 -17.45 -5.10
C LEU A 292 -40.84 -16.27 -5.85
N ALA A 293 -40.88 -15.06 -5.27
CA ALA A 293 -40.19 -13.90 -5.82
C ALA A 293 -38.67 -14.08 -5.83
N ASN A 294 -38.10 -14.67 -4.77
CA ASN A 294 -36.67 -14.96 -4.66
C ASN A 294 -36.21 -16.05 -5.62
N LEU A 295 -37.00 -17.12 -5.83
CA LEU A 295 -36.70 -18.14 -6.84
C LEU A 295 -36.73 -17.55 -8.26
N ARG A 296 -37.67 -16.65 -8.54
CA ARG A 296 -37.72 -15.92 -9.82
C ARG A 296 -36.51 -15.01 -10.02
N ARG A 297 -36.07 -14.27 -8.99
CA ARG A 297 -34.85 -13.45 -9.03
C ARG A 297 -33.59 -14.28 -9.19
N GLY A 298 -33.43 -15.34 -8.40
CA GLY A 298 -32.31 -16.27 -8.52
C GLY A 298 -32.22 -16.88 -9.92
N ALA A 299 -33.37 -17.28 -10.50
CA ALA A 299 -33.43 -17.75 -11.87
C ALA A 299 -33.18 -16.64 -12.92
N SER A 300 -33.52 -15.38 -12.63
CA SER A 300 -33.21 -14.23 -13.50
C SER A 300 -31.70 -13.94 -13.52
N LEU A 301 -31.07 -13.86 -12.35
CA LEU A 301 -29.62 -13.70 -12.21
C LEU A 301 -28.86 -14.86 -12.86
N LEU A 302 -29.34 -16.11 -12.67
CA LEU A 302 -28.75 -17.28 -13.32
C LEU A 302 -28.94 -17.26 -14.85
N ARG A 303 -30.08 -16.76 -15.35
CA ARG A 303 -30.31 -16.58 -16.79
C ARG A 303 -29.43 -15.49 -17.39
N SER A 304 -29.23 -14.37 -16.71
CA SER A 304 -28.28 -13.32 -17.13
C SER A 304 -26.86 -13.87 -17.27
N ARG A 305 -26.46 -14.76 -16.35
CA ARG A 305 -25.16 -15.45 -16.32
C ARG A 305 -24.93 -16.42 -17.48
N ILE A 306 -26.00 -17.00 -18.02
CA ILE A 306 -25.93 -17.95 -19.15
C ILE A 306 -25.98 -17.22 -20.49
N ARG A 307 -26.67 -16.08 -20.58
CA ARG A 307 -26.90 -15.36 -21.85
C ARG A 307 -25.90 -14.27 -22.17
N GLY A 308 -25.09 -13.81 -21.20
CA GLY A 308 -24.16 -12.70 -21.41
C GLY A 308 -24.91 -11.42 -21.73
N GLU A 309 -25.70 -10.94 -20.77
CA GLU A 309 -26.48 -9.72 -20.95
C GLU A 309 -25.56 -8.50 -21.16
N ARG A 310 -26.01 -7.61 -22.05
CA ARG A 310 -25.37 -6.34 -22.36
C ARG A 310 -26.31 -5.23 -21.91
N SER A 311 -25.77 -4.14 -21.38
CA SER A 311 -26.58 -2.96 -21.04
C SER A 311 -27.36 -2.47 -22.27
N ALA A 312 -28.63 -2.11 -22.07
CA ALA A 312 -29.47 -1.55 -23.12
C ALA A 312 -29.02 -0.13 -23.51
N GLU A 313 -28.34 0.59 -22.62
CA GLU A 313 -27.81 1.94 -22.85
C GLU A 313 -26.42 1.92 -23.49
N THR A 314 -25.49 1.09 -23.01
CA THR A 314 -24.08 1.14 -23.47
C THR A 314 -23.65 -0.02 -24.36
N GLY A 315 -24.42 -1.11 -24.42
CA GLY A 315 -24.08 -2.31 -25.19
C GLY A 315 -22.90 -3.14 -24.63
N LEU A 316 -22.29 -2.74 -23.51
CA LEU A 316 -21.17 -3.46 -22.87
C LEU A 316 -21.65 -4.69 -22.07
N PRO A 317 -20.81 -5.74 -21.92
CA PRO A 317 -21.14 -6.91 -21.11
C PRO A 317 -21.26 -6.55 -19.62
N THR A 318 -22.31 -7.01 -18.95
CA THR A 318 -22.51 -6.78 -17.52
C THR A 318 -21.56 -7.62 -16.67
N ALA A 319 -20.77 -6.98 -15.81
CA ALA A 319 -19.86 -7.64 -14.87
C ALA A 319 -20.63 -8.25 -13.71
N LEU A 320 -20.56 -9.58 -13.56
CA LEU A 320 -21.27 -10.28 -12.50
C LEU A 320 -20.49 -10.24 -11.17
N PRO A 321 -21.16 -10.01 -10.04
CA PRO A 321 -20.51 -9.99 -8.74
C PRO A 321 -19.93 -11.39 -8.38
N PRO A 322 -18.72 -11.46 -7.80
CA PRO A 322 -18.14 -12.70 -7.29
C PRO A 322 -19.03 -13.38 -6.24
N TRP A 323 -18.90 -14.70 -6.09
CA TRP A 323 -19.69 -15.47 -5.12
C TRP A 323 -19.57 -14.99 -3.67
N ALA A 324 -18.45 -14.39 -3.29
CA ALA A 324 -18.26 -13.79 -1.96
C ALA A 324 -19.21 -12.61 -1.72
N ILE A 325 -19.38 -11.75 -2.74
CA ILE A 325 -20.30 -10.60 -2.72
C ILE A 325 -21.75 -11.10 -2.71
N VAL A 326 -22.07 -12.07 -3.57
CA VAL A 326 -23.41 -12.69 -3.58
C VAL A 326 -23.76 -13.28 -2.21
N ARG A 327 -22.83 -13.99 -1.58
CA ARG A 327 -23.05 -14.59 -0.26
C ARG A 327 -23.28 -13.54 0.83
N ALA A 328 -22.59 -12.40 0.77
CA ALA A 328 -22.82 -11.29 1.69
C ALA A 328 -24.27 -10.78 1.58
N SER A 329 -24.84 -10.73 0.36
CA SER A 329 -26.22 -10.29 0.10
C SER A 329 -27.32 -11.27 0.51
N LEU A 330 -26.99 -12.48 0.96
CA LEU A 330 -27.97 -13.52 1.30
C LEU A 330 -28.47 -13.49 2.74
N ARG A 331 -27.86 -12.69 3.63
CA ARG A 331 -28.22 -12.67 5.06
C ARG A 331 -28.72 -11.30 5.48
N PRO A 332 -29.81 -11.21 6.26
CA PRO A 332 -30.24 -9.94 6.84
C PRO A 332 -29.13 -9.29 7.68
N GLY A 333 -29.02 -7.97 7.61
CA GLY A 333 -28.02 -7.18 8.35
C GLY A 333 -27.14 -6.33 7.44
N LEU A 334 -26.00 -5.88 7.97
CA LEU A 334 -25.03 -5.08 7.23
C LEU A 334 -24.45 -5.89 6.05
N ASN A 335 -24.54 -5.34 4.84
CA ASN A 335 -23.91 -5.88 3.65
C ASN A 335 -22.47 -5.38 3.52
N HIS A 336 -22.31 -4.07 3.33
CA HIS A 336 -21.01 -3.39 3.29
C HIS A 336 -21.13 -1.90 3.66
N MET A 337 -19.97 -1.28 3.91
CA MET A 337 -19.81 0.16 4.10
C MET A 337 -18.97 0.72 2.97
N GLY A 338 -19.40 1.85 2.41
CA GLY A 338 -18.71 2.55 1.33
C GLY A 338 -18.00 3.80 1.81
N PHE A 339 -16.73 3.93 1.44
CA PHE A 339 -15.87 5.05 1.76
C PHE A 339 -15.48 5.81 0.49
N ARG A 340 -15.85 7.09 0.42
CA ARG A 340 -15.56 7.95 -0.72
C ARG A 340 -14.14 8.51 -0.65
N VAL A 341 -13.47 8.50 -1.79
CA VAL A 341 -12.27 9.30 -2.09
C VAL A 341 -12.59 10.40 -3.12
N ALA A 342 -11.73 11.41 -3.24
CA ALA A 342 -12.00 12.59 -4.04
C ALA A 342 -12.13 12.28 -5.53
N ASP A 343 -11.28 11.40 -6.06
CA ASP A 343 -11.22 11.11 -7.49
C ASP A 343 -10.64 9.70 -7.78
N GLU A 344 -10.58 9.36 -9.06
CA GLU A 344 -10.06 8.08 -9.55
C GLU A 344 -8.55 7.92 -9.32
N ALA A 345 -7.77 9.01 -9.29
CA ALA A 345 -6.35 8.95 -8.96
C ALA A 345 -6.16 8.56 -7.50
N GLU A 346 -7.01 9.08 -6.61
CA GLU A 346 -7.02 8.73 -5.21
C GLU A 346 -7.44 7.27 -5.00
N LEU A 347 -8.45 6.79 -5.74
CA LEU A 347 -8.85 5.39 -5.77
C LEU A 347 -7.68 4.48 -6.21
N GLY A 348 -6.94 4.89 -7.24
CA GLY A 348 -5.73 4.21 -7.73
C GLY A 348 -4.64 4.01 -6.69
N ALA A 349 -4.34 5.05 -5.92
CA ALA A 349 -3.34 4.91 -4.87
C ALA A 349 -3.83 4.07 -3.67
N TYR A 350 -5.15 3.96 -3.44
CA TYR A 350 -5.71 2.97 -2.52
C TYR A 350 -5.59 1.52 -3.03
N VAL A 351 -5.80 1.28 -4.33
CA VAL A 351 -5.51 -0.03 -4.95
C VAL A 351 -4.06 -0.44 -4.69
N GLN A 352 -3.11 0.46 -4.93
CA GLN A 352 -1.70 0.16 -4.71
C GLN A 352 -1.42 -0.15 -3.23
N ARG A 353 -2.00 0.62 -2.29
CA ARG A 353 -1.81 0.37 -0.85
C ARG A 353 -2.37 -0.98 -0.40
N LEU A 354 -3.53 -1.39 -0.93
CA LEU A 354 -4.08 -2.71 -0.65
C LEU A 354 -3.14 -3.82 -1.15
N ARG A 355 -2.53 -3.64 -2.33
CA ARG A 355 -1.51 -4.56 -2.87
C ARG A 355 -0.27 -4.62 -1.97
N ASP A 356 0.27 -3.47 -1.58
CA ASP A 356 1.49 -3.39 -0.76
C ASP A 356 1.30 -4.01 0.64
N THR A 357 0.08 -3.96 1.18
CA THR A 357 -0.27 -4.54 2.48
C THR A 357 -0.74 -6.00 2.39
N GLY A 358 -0.83 -6.55 1.18
CA GLY A 358 -1.32 -7.92 0.96
C GLY A 358 -2.83 -8.10 1.17
N VAL A 359 -3.59 -7.00 1.27
CA VAL A 359 -5.06 -7.05 1.33
C VAL A 359 -5.60 -7.32 -0.07
N ARG A 360 -6.34 -8.42 -0.19
CA ARG A 360 -6.92 -8.83 -1.47
C ARG A 360 -8.13 -7.96 -1.82
N VAL A 361 -8.10 -7.34 -2.99
CA VAL A 361 -9.30 -6.80 -3.65
C VAL A 361 -10.15 -7.98 -4.13
N GLU A 362 -11.37 -8.10 -3.61
CA GLU A 362 -12.33 -9.15 -3.95
C GLU A 362 -13.08 -8.85 -5.24
N TRP A 363 -13.32 -7.56 -5.54
CA TRP A 363 -14.03 -7.12 -6.73
C TRP A 363 -13.70 -5.66 -7.07
N ALA A 364 -13.74 -5.30 -8.35
CA ALA A 364 -13.54 -3.93 -8.84
C ALA A 364 -14.57 -3.68 -9.94
N VAL A 365 -15.38 -2.63 -9.79
CA VAL A 365 -16.58 -2.43 -10.61
C VAL A 365 -16.90 -0.95 -10.80
N ASN A 366 -17.37 -0.64 -12.00
CA ASN A 366 -18.04 0.62 -12.33
C ASN A 366 -19.55 0.37 -12.37
N HIS A 367 -20.30 1.01 -11.48
CA HIS A 367 -21.77 0.98 -11.45
C HIS A 367 -22.33 2.05 -12.39
N ALA A 368 -22.31 1.78 -13.69
CA ALA A 368 -22.92 2.62 -14.73
C ALA A 368 -22.53 4.11 -14.71
N ASP A 369 -21.26 4.42 -14.46
CA ASP A 369 -20.71 5.77 -14.31
C ASP A 369 -21.33 6.60 -13.18
N MET A 370 -22.01 5.93 -12.23
CA MET A 370 -22.38 6.52 -10.94
C MET A 370 -21.24 6.39 -9.94
N VAL A 371 -20.64 5.21 -9.85
CA VAL A 371 -19.62 4.89 -8.83
C VAL A 371 -18.57 3.96 -9.42
N LYS A 372 -17.30 4.33 -9.30
CA LYS A 372 -16.17 3.42 -9.53
C LYS A 372 -15.64 2.95 -8.19
N GLY A 373 -15.72 1.65 -7.91
CA GLY A 373 -15.47 1.10 -6.58
C GLY A 373 -14.61 -0.16 -6.57
N ILE A 374 -13.85 -0.33 -5.49
CA ILE A 374 -13.11 -1.57 -5.17
C ILE A 374 -13.60 -2.14 -3.83
N TYR A 375 -13.87 -3.43 -3.82
CA TYR A 375 -14.36 -4.17 -2.67
C TYR A 375 -13.27 -5.04 -2.07
N PHE A 376 -13.14 -5.03 -0.75
CA PHE A 376 -12.16 -5.81 0.01
C PHE A 376 -12.69 -6.09 1.42
N ARG A 377 -11.97 -6.90 2.20
CA ARG A 377 -12.30 -7.16 3.61
C ARG A 377 -11.30 -6.55 4.56
N ASP A 378 -11.81 -6.01 5.66
CA ASP A 378 -10.98 -5.65 6.80
C ASP A 378 -10.51 -6.89 7.59
N ALA A 379 -9.71 -6.67 8.63
CA ALA A 379 -9.22 -7.75 9.50
C ALA A 379 -10.33 -8.52 10.25
N GLY A 380 -11.50 -7.91 10.41
CA GLY A 380 -12.69 -8.52 11.01
C GLY A 380 -13.54 -9.32 10.01
N GLY A 381 -13.22 -9.24 8.71
CA GLY A 381 -13.98 -9.86 7.64
C GLY A 381 -15.18 -9.03 7.15
N ASN A 382 -15.33 -7.79 7.63
CA ASN A 382 -16.36 -6.87 7.15
C ASN A 382 -16.07 -6.51 5.70
N LEU A 383 -17.11 -6.51 4.86
CA LEU A 383 -16.98 -6.09 3.47
C LEU A 383 -16.97 -4.56 3.42
N CYS A 384 -15.94 -4.01 2.80
CA CYS A 384 -15.74 -2.58 2.63
C CYS A 384 -15.61 -2.25 1.14
N GLU A 385 -16.08 -1.07 0.77
CA GLU A 385 -15.87 -0.48 -0.55
C GLU A 385 -15.10 0.83 -0.40
N ILE A 386 -14.08 1.05 -1.22
CA ILE A 386 -13.53 2.39 -1.47
C ILE A 386 -13.93 2.78 -2.88
N PHE A 387 -14.47 3.99 -3.04
CA PHE A 387 -15.01 4.43 -4.33
C PHE A 387 -14.81 5.92 -4.61
N CYS A 388 -14.89 6.29 -5.88
CA CYS A 388 -15.05 7.68 -6.32
C CYS A 388 -16.34 7.85 -7.14
N ASP A 389 -16.84 9.09 -7.17
CA ASP A 389 -18.04 9.45 -7.91
C ASP A 389 -17.75 9.41 -9.43
N GLY A 390 -18.68 8.85 -10.19
CA GLY A 390 -18.63 8.84 -11.65
C GLY A 390 -19.32 10.07 -12.27
N ALA A 391 -19.25 10.17 -13.59
CA ALA A 391 -19.69 11.35 -14.35
C ALA A 391 -21.18 11.70 -14.20
N ARG A 392 -22.03 10.74 -13.80
CA ARG A 392 -23.49 10.94 -13.67
C ARG A 392 -23.92 11.48 -12.31
N VAL A 393 -23.04 11.46 -11.30
CA VAL A 393 -23.39 11.90 -9.94
C VAL A 393 -23.88 13.35 -9.87
N PRO A 394 -23.26 14.34 -10.55
CA PRO A 394 -23.72 15.73 -10.50
C PRO A 394 -25.19 15.90 -10.92
N GLU A 395 -25.60 15.26 -12.02
CA GLU A 395 -26.99 15.32 -12.52
C GLU A 395 -27.97 14.73 -11.49
N VAL A 396 -27.63 13.59 -10.89
CA VAL A 396 -28.47 12.96 -9.87
C VAL A 396 -28.60 13.83 -8.62
N LEU A 397 -27.51 14.47 -8.20
CA LEU A 397 -27.53 15.41 -7.08
C LEU A 397 -28.40 16.65 -7.38
N GLU A 398 -28.38 17.18 -8.60
CA GLU A 398 -29.25 18.29 -9.00
C GLU A 398 -30.72 17.91 -8.92
N ARG A 399 -31.10 16.74 -9.41
CA ARG A 399 -32.47 16.21 -9.32
C ARG A 399 -32.91 16.01 -7.87
N ILE A 400 -32.03 15.44 -7.04
CA ILE A 400 -32.25 15.30 -5.60
C ILE A 400 -32.47 16.68 -4.96
N ARG A 401 -31.66 17.70 -5.30
CA ARG A 401 -31.83 19.06 -4.76
C ARG A 401 -33.11 19.74 -5.24
N ALA A 402 -33.54 19.47 -6.46
CA ALA A 402 -34.80 19.94 -7.02
C ALA A 402 -36.04 19.27 -6.41
N GLY A 403 -35.85 18.21 -5.62
CA GLY A 403 -36.95 17.46 -5.00
C GLY A 403 -37.65 16.51 -5.97
N GLU A 404 -37.05 16.22 -7.11
CA GLU A 404 -37.57 15.26 -8.07
C GLU A 404 -37.43 13.84 -7.50
N ILE A 405 -38.55 13.20 -7.18
CA ILE A 405 -38.57 11.80 -6.74
C ILE A 405 -38.66 10.92 -7.98
N PRO A 406 -37.75 9.95 -8.20
CA PRO A 406 -37.86 9.02 -9.31
C PRO A 406 -39.16 8.19 -9.17
N GLU A 407 -40.04 8.23 -10.18
CA GLU A 407 -41.20 7.35 -10.27
C GLU A 407 -40.88 6.11 -11.14
N GLY A 408 -41.24 4.91 -10.67
CA GLY A 408 -41.18 3.68 -11.47
C GLY A 408 -39.77 3.13 -11.77
N SER A 409 -39.68 2.24 -12.76
CA SER A 409 -38.44 1.58 -13.24
C SER A 409 -37.52 2.49 -14.05
N ASP A 410 -37.79 3.80 -14.08
CA ASP A 410 -36.97 4.82 -14.75
C ASP A 410 -35.74 5.22 -13.89
N ALA A 411 -35.49 4.46 -12.82
CA ALA A 411 -34.45 4.70 -11.85
C ALA A 411 -33.18 3.91 -12.22
N VAL A 412 -32.11 4.68 -12.53
CA VAL A 412 -30.68 4.30 -12.59
C VAL A 412 -30.42 2.85 -13.04
N ASP A 413 -30.18 2.63 -14.33
CA ASP A 413 -29.61 1.36 -14.81
C ASP A 413 -28.25 1.14 -14.12
N ILE A 414 -28.16 0.18 -13.20
CA ILE A 414 -26.92 -0.16 -12.47
C ILE A 414 -26.15 -1.20 -13.28
N ALA A 415 -25.95 -0.92 -14.57
CA ALA A 415 -25.09 -1.76 -15.39
C ALA A 415 -23.67 -1.74 -14.82
N THR A 416 -23.22 -2.90 -14.33
CA THR A 416 -21.89 -3.06 -13.76
C THR A 416 -20.87 -3.37 -14.85
N TYR A 417 -19.71 -2.73 -14.82
CA TYR A 417 -18.57 -3.03 -15.70
C TYR A 417 -17.33 -3.36 -14.87
N GLU A 418 -16.51 -4.29 -15.33
CA GLU A 418 -15.29 -4.66 -14.61
C GLU A 418 -14.24 -3.57 -14.77
N LEU A 419 -13.63 -3.17 -13.66
CA LEU A 419 -12.56 -2.18 -13.65
C LEU A 419 -11.19 -2.86 -13.76
N ASP A 420 -10.32 -2.29 -14.60
CA ASP A 420 -8.93 -2.73 -14.69
C ASP A 420 -8.11 -2.11 -13.54
N LEU A 421 -7.73 -2.96 -12.58
CA LEU A 421 -6.97 -2.55 -11.41
C LEU A 421 -5.57 -2.02 -11.74
N ASP A 422 -4.92 -2.52 -12.80
CA ASP A 422 -3.59 -2.04 -13.20
C ASP A 422 -3.67 -0.66 -13.85
N ARG A 423 -4.77 -0.40 -14.58
CA ARG A 423 -5.05 0.92 -15.17
C ARG A 423 -5.36 1.96 -14.10
N ILE A 424 -6.24 1.63 -13.15
CA ILE A 424 -6.61 2.51 -12.03
C ILE A 424 -5.39 2.80 -11.16
N ALA A 425 -4.58 1.79 -10.82
CA ALA A 425 -3.34 1.98 -10.07
C ALA A 425 -2.29 2.81 -10.84
N GLY A 426 -2.32 2.76 -12.18
CA GLY A 426 -1.45 3.53 -13.08
C GLY A 426 -1.84 4.99 -13.27
N GLY A 427 -3.04 5.42 -12.84
CA GLY A 427 -3.54 6.78 -13.00
C GLY A 427 -3.97 7.15 -14.43
N ALA A 428 -4.26 6.15 -15.28
CA ALA A 428 -4.79 6.40 -16.61
C ALA A 428 -6.31 6.52 -16.54
N LEU A 429 -6.87 7.68 -16.89
CA LEU A 429 -8.31 7.92 -17.01
C LEU A 429 -8.94 6.81 -17.87
N ASP A 430 -10.02 6.17 -17.39
CA ASP A 430 -10.91 5.42 -18.27
C ASP A 430 -11.56 6.39 -19.26
N ALA A 431 -10.92 6.57 -20.41
CA ALA A 431 -11.63 6.93 -21.62
C ALA A 431 -12.43 5.70 -22.02
N HIS A 432 -13.73 5.69 -21.74
CA HIS A 432 -14.63 4.86 -22.52
C HIS A 432 -14.64 5.39 -23.97
N PRO A 433 -14.71 4.50 -24.99
CA PRO A 433 -15.01 4.91 -26.36
C PRO A 433 -16.44 5.44 -26.51
#